data_AF-D7DXH2-F1
#
_entry.id   AF-D7DXH2-F1
#
_cell.length_a   1.000
_cell.length_b   1.000
_cell.length_c   1.000
_cell.angle_alpha   90.00
_cell.angle_beta   90.00
_cell.angle_gamma   90.00
#
_symmetry.space_group_name_H-M   'P 1'
#
loop_
_entity.id
_entity.type
_entity.pdbx_description
1 polymer ?
#
loop_
_entity_poly.entity_id
_entity_poly.type
_entity_poly.pdbx_seq_one_letter_code
_entity_poly.pdbx_strand_id
1 'polypeptide(L)'
;MEKRLPPKLDREILKQLGTEQLVEIIIDQGKSIENLTNRVVELEKEIEKLKVSRDLETINIIHTTIGRHPHFEPLDHLFLHW
;
A
#
# COMPACT_ATOMS: atom_id res chain seq x y z
N MET A 1 12.61 -1.49 12.75
CA MET A 1 13.86 -1.59 11.98
C MET A 1 14.27 -0.19 11.57
N GLU A 2 15.40 0.29 12.06
CA GLU A 2 15.93 1.61 11.75
C GLU A 2 16.34 1.64 10.27
N LYS A 3 15.54 2.30 9.43
CA LYS A 3 15.90 2.49 8.02
C LYS A 3 16.99 3.55 7.99
N ARG A 4 18.25 3.13 7.88
CA ARG A 4 19.35 4.05 7.57
C ARG A 4 19.03 4.67 6.21
N LEU A 5 18.58 5.92 6.23
CA LEU A 5 18.47 6.71 5.02
C LEU A 5 19.87 6.77 4.39
N PRO A 6 19.98 6.68 3.05
CA PRO A 6 21.25 6.93 2.41
C PRO A 6 21.76 8.30 2.90
N PRO A 7 23.02 8.38 3.36
CA PRO A 7 23.57 9.63 3.86
C PRO A 7 23.38 10.71 2.81
N LYS A 8 22.92 11.90 3.25
CA LYS A 8 22.76 13.05 2.35
C LYS A 8 24.13 13.36 1.75
N LEU A 9 24.29 13.14 0.44
CA LEU A 9 25.53 13.50 -0.23
C LEU A 9 25.63 15.02 -0.31
N ASP A 10 26.69 15.57 0.30
CA ASP A 10 27.02 16.98 0.20
C ASP A 10 27.48 17.29 -1.23
N ARG A 11 27.01 18.42 -1.76
CA ARG A 11 27.38 18.88 -3.10
C ARG A 11 28.88 19.15 -3.23
N GLU A 12 29.54 19.64 -2.19
CA GLU A 12 30.99 19.86 -2.20
C GLU A 12 31.75 18.53 -2.28
N ILE A 13 31.26 17.48 -1.61
CA ILE A 13 31.85 16.14 -1.69
C ILE A 13 31.65 15.57 -3.10
N LEU A 14 30.46 15.70 -3.67
CA LEU A 14 30.15 15.23 -5.02
C LEU A 14 31.06 15.83 -6.10
N LYS A 15 31.43 17.11 -5.98
CA LYS A 15 32.35 17.77 -6.93
C LYS A 15 33.77 17.23 -6.89
N GLN A 16 34.17 16.61 -5.79
CA GLN A 16 35.51 16.04 -5.60
C GLN A 16 35.62 14.61 -6.15
N LEU A 17 34.50 13.99 -6.53
CA LEU A 17 34.47 12.63 -7.05
C LEU A 17 34.80 12.59 -8.56
N GLY A 18 35.45 11.51 -8.97
CA GLY A 18 35.63 11.20 -10.39
C GLY A 18 34.34 10.73 -11.04
N THR A 19 34.27 10.81 -12.37
CA THR A 19 33.09 10.43 -13.16
C THR A 19 32.61 9.01 -12.88
N GLU A 20 33.52 8.04 -12.77
CA GLU A 20 33.17 6.63 -12.51
C GLU A 20 32.49 6.45 -11.14
N GLN A 21 33.00 7.11 -10.10
CA GLN A 21 32.40 7.09 -8.76
C GLN A 21 31.01 7.73 -8.76
N LEU A 22 30.83 8.82 -9.51
CA LEU A 22 29.51 9.46 -9.67
C LEU A 22 28.53 8.54 -10.39
N VAL A 23 28.97 7.82 -11.42
CA VAL A 23 28.14 6.85 -12.15
C VAL A 23 27.69 5.71 -11.23
N GLU A 24 28.59 5.14 -10.42
CA GLU A 24 28.24 4.10 -9.44
C GLU A 24 27.19 4.58 -8.44
N ILE A 25 27.36 5.78 -7.88
CA ILE A 25 26.40 6.39 -6.96
C ILE A 25 25.02 6.53 -7.61
N ILE A 26 24.96 7.02 -8.86
CA ILE A 26 23.71 7.19 -9.59
C ILE A 26 23.04 5.83 -9.83
N ILE A 27 23.80 4.80 -10.20
CA ILE A 27 23.28 3.45 -10.42
C ILE A 27 22.68 2.89 -9.13
N ASP A 28 23.38 3.01 -8.00
CA ASP A 28 22.89 2.47 -6.73
C ASP A 28 21.69 3.23 -6.16
N GLN A 29 21.65 4.55 -6.39
CA GLN A 29 20.46 5.35 -6.12
C GLN A 29 19.28 4.92 -7.01
N GLY A 30 19.53 4.65 -8.30
CA GLY A 30 18.54 4.14 -9.23
C GLY A 30 17.90 2.83 -8.75
N LYS A 31 18.72 1.84 -8.37
CA LYS A 31 18.24 0.57 -7.78
C LYS A 31 17.41 0.78 -6.52
N SER A 32 17.83 1.72 -5.67
CA SER A 32 17.11 2.03 -4.42
C SER A 32 15.73 2.63 -4.71
N ILE A 33 15.62 3.51 -5.70
CA ILE A 33 14.35 4.10 -6.13
C ILE A 33 13.42 3.04 -6.75
N GLU A 34 13.96 2.14 -7.58
CA GLU A 34 13.20 1.03 -8.16
C GLU A 34 12.60 0.13 -7.07
N ASN A 35 13.42 -0.27 -6.09
CA ASN A 35 12.97 -1.07 -4.97
C ASN A 35 11.88 -0.36 -4.13
N LEU A 36 12.05 0.94 -3.89
CA LEU A 36 11.03 1.74 -3.18
C LEU A 36 9.72 1.82 -3.97
N THR A 37 9.80 2.02 -5.30
CA THR A 37 8.63 2.07 -6.18
C THR A 37 7.86 0.76 -6.14
N ASN A 38 8.55 -0.37 -6.24
CA ASN A 38 7.92 -1.70 -6.17
C ASN A 38 7.20 -1.91 -4.83
N ARG A 39 7.84 -1.53 -3.72
CA ARG A 39 7.24 -1.63 -2.39
C ARG A 39 6.02 -0.72 -2.21
N VAL A 40 6.03 0.48 -2.80
CA VAL A 40 4.86 1.37 -2.78
C VAL A 40 3.69 0.72 -3.51
N VAL A 41 3.93 0.15 -4.70
CA VAL A 41 2.88 -0.54 -5.47
C VAL A 41 2.33 -1.76 -4.72
N GLU A 42 3.18 -2.53 -4.05
CA GLU A 42 2.73 -3.67 -3.22
C GLU A 42 1.86 -3.20 -2.06
N LEU A 43 2.28 -2.16 -1.33
CA LEU A 43 1.52 -1.60 -0.22
C LEU A 43 0.18 -1.00 -0.67
N GLU A 44 0.14 -0.35 -1.83
CA GLU A 44 -1.11 0.16 -2.41
C GLU A 44 -2.12 -0.97 -2.66
N LYS A 45 -1.66 -2.11 -3.21
CA LYS A 45 -2.50 -3.30 -3.41
C LYS A 45 -2.98 -3.91 -2.08
N GLU A 46 -2.12 -3.93 -1.05
CA GLU A 46 -2.52 -4.41 0.27
C GLU A 46 -3.59 -3.50 0.91
N ILE A 47 -3.43 -2.18 0.79
CA ILE A 47 -4.41 -1.20 1.26
C ILE A 47 -5.76 -1.39 0.55
N GLU A 48 -5.76 -1.62 -0.76
CA GLU A 48 -7.00 -1.87 -1.51
C GLU A 48 -7.72 -3.13 -1.02
N LYS A 49 -6.99 -4.24 -0.81
CA LYS A 49 -7.57 -5.48 -0.24
C LYS A 49 -8.18 -5.24 1.14
N LEU A 50 -7.47 -4.54 2.02
CA LEU A 50 -7.95 -4.25 3.37
C LEU A 50 -9.20 -3.37 3.37
N LYS A 51 -9.30 -2.40 2.44
CA LYS A 51 -10.52 -1.60 2.26
C LYS A 51 -11.71 -2.48 1.88
N VAL A 52 -11.54 -3.36 0.89
CA VAL A 52 -12.59 -4.30 0.47
C VAL A 52 -13.01 -5.21 1.63
N SER A 53 -12.05 -5.76 2.39
CA SER A 53 -12.36 -6.60 3.55
C SER A 53 -13.18 -5.87 4.62
N ARG A 54 -12.83 -4.61 4.94
CA ARG A 54 -13.56 -3.79 5.89
C ARG A 54 -14.98 -3.45 5.41
N ASP A 55 -15.13 -3.17 4.12
CA ASP A 55 -16.44 -2.85 3.54
C ASP A 55 -17.36 -4.09 3.59
N LEU A 56 -16.83 -5.29 3.30
CA LEU A 56 -17.55 -6.56 3.44
C LEU A 56 -17.92 -6.87 4.91
N GLU A 57 -17.00 -6.61 5.85
CA GLU A 57 -17.29 -6.79 7.28
C GLU A 57 -18.41 -5.85 7.75
N THR A 58 -18.40 -4.60 7.27
CA THR A 58 -19.47 -3.63 7.54
C THR A 58 -20.82 -4.12 7.01
N ILE A 59 -20.86 -4.64 5.78
CA ILE A 59 -22.08 -5.22 5.19
C ILE A 59 -22.58 -6.42 6.01
N ASN A 60 -21.69 -7.31 6.42
CA ASN A 60 -22.04 -8.46 7.26
C ASN A 60 -22.62 -8.04 8.62
N ILE A 61 -22.02 -7.03 9.26
CA ILE A 61 -22.55 -6.47 10.52
C ILE A 61 -23.93 -5.86 10.30
N ILE A 62 -24.13 -5.09 9.24
CA ILE A 62 -25.44 -4.50 8.91
C ILE A 62 -26.49 -5.59 8.68
N HIS A 63 -26.17 -6.60 7.86
CA HIS A 63 -27.07 -7.72 7.57
C HIS A 63 -27.46 -8.47 8.86
N THR A 64 -26.47 -8.83 9.69
CA THR A 64 -26.71 -9.58 10.94
C THR A 64 -27.41 -8.75 12.02
N THR A 65 -27.28 -7.42 12.01
CA THR A 65 -27.92 -6.53 12.99
C THR A 65 -29.35 -6.18 12.57
N ILE A 66 -29.59 -5.88 11.29
CA ILE A 66 -30.92 -5.58 10.76
C ILE A 66 -31.78 -6.84 10.71
N GLY A 67 -31.22 -8.00 10.32
CA GLY A 67 -31.92 -9.29 10.32
C GLY A 67 -32.30 -9.81 11.71
N ARG A 68 -31.84 -9.16 12.79
CA ARG A 68 -32.25 -9.44 14.18
C ARG A 68 -33.31 -8.45 14.70
N HIS A 69 -33.73 -7.47 13.90
CA HIS A 69 -34.79 -6.56 14.31
C HIS A 69 -36.15 -7.28 14.17
N PRO A 70 -36.95 -7.41 15.25
CA PRO A 70 -38.13 -8.30 15.30
C PRO A 70 -39.30 -7.91 14.37
N HIS A 71 -39.10 -6.93 13.49
CA HIS A 71 -40.14 -6.41 12.61
C HIS A 71 -39.72 -6.24 11.14
N PHE A 72 -38.51 -6.68 10.77
CA PHE A 72 -38.07 -6.72 9.38
C PHE A 72 -37.98 -8.19 8.92
N GLU A 73 -38.80 -8.57 7.95
CA GLU A 73 -38.70 -9.90 7.34
C GLU A 73 -37.34 -10.08 6.63
N PRO A 74 -36.79 -11.31 6.60
CA PRO A 74 -35.52 -11.58 5.93
C PRO A 74 -35.59 -11.20 4.44
N LEU A 75 -34.64 -10.38 3.96
CA LEU A 75 -34.51 -10.01 2.55
C LEU A 75 -33.88 -11.13 1.70
N ASP A 76 -34.08 -12.39 2.09
CA ASP A 76 -33.52 -13.58 1.44
C ASP A 76 -34.01 -13.72 -0.02
N HIS A 77 -35.11 -13.04 -0.37
CA HIS A 77 -35.69 -13.05 -1.71
C HIS A 77 -35.05 -12.07 -2.72
N LEU A 78 -34.23 -11.11 -2.29
CA LEU A 78 -33.71 -10.06 -3.19
C LEU A 78 -32.35 -10.38 -3.83
N PHE A 79 -31.69 -11.47 -3.43
CA PHE A 79 -30.35 -11.82 -3.93
C PHE A 79 -30.27 -13.09 -4.79
N LEU A 80 -31.39 -13.73 -5.13
CA LEU A 80 -31.40 -14.93 -6.00
C LEU A 80 -31.32 -14.64 -7.52
N HIS A 81 -31.05 -13.39 -7.91
CA HIS A 81 -30.96 -12.99 -9.32
C HIS A 81 -29.71 -12.16 -9.61
N TRP A 82 -28.54 -12.59 -9.16
CA TRP A 82 -27.24 -12.24 -9.79
C TRP A 82 -26.26 -13.40 -9.62
#